data_AF-A0A8T4G953-F1
#
_entry.id   AF-A0A8T4G953-F1
#
_cell.length_a   1.000
_cell.length_b   1.000
_cell.length_c   1.000
_cell.angle_alpha   90.00
_cell.angle_beta   90.00
_cell.angle_gamma   90.00
#
_symmetry.space_group_name_H-M   'P 1'
#
loop_
_entity.id
_entity.type
_entity.pdbx_description
1 polymer ?
#
loop_
_entity_poly.entity_id
_entity_poly.type
_entity_poly.pdbx_seq_one_letter_code
_entity_poly.pdbx_strand_id
1 'polypeptide(L)'
;MEVDTQFVKDVVGFGGKTLKKCYQCATCSVVCPQSPEEAPFPRKEMIWAQWGLKDKLIKDGDVWLCHQCNDCSEYCPRGAKPGEVLGAIRAKVIQELAFPNFFAKILMKPAGIVVYFAIPIILTLLYLSIASPKIPEGEIVIGNFIPHLHIELAGFLVGGWALLVAAIGAYRFWSGINSEVSKVYEYRLGENAELEVVKASPRFIECLFWSIIDILKHSRFAECGTARYRYFAHFMIFWGFIILGIATLGDIVYLYGLGVEELALPPTDPVKIIGNIGAILLIAGSLWAIVARFSDERVGYGTYFDWLFLGTIFAVGLTGVGIEALRYTGSAAAYYMYLAHLVLVFTLIAYAPYSKFAHLLYRTLAYTWAKSVGREPQQ
;
A
#
# COMPACT_ATOMS: atom_id res chain seq x y z
N MET A 1 0.97 -28.21 13.66
CA MET A 1 0.17 -27.35 12.77
C MET A 1 -1.22 -27.30 13.36
N GLU A 2 -1.61 -26.15 13.91
CA GLU A 2 -2.86 -26.01 14.67
C GLU A 2 -3.94 -25.36 13.79
N VAL A 3 -5.17 -25.84 13.90
CA VAL A 3 -6.33 -25.32 13.17
C VAL A 3 -6.93 -24.17 13.96
N ASP A 4 -6.92 -22.97 13.39
CA ASP A 4 -7.50 -21.77 14.00
C ASP A 4 -8.84 -21.42 13.34
N THR A 5 -9.94 -21.78 14.00
CA THR A 5 -11.29 -21.45 13.52
C THR A 5 -11.61 -19.96 13.59
N GLN A 6 -10.95 -19.20 14.48
CA GLN A 6 -11.10 -17.77 14.57
C GLN A 6 -10.46 -17.08 13.37
N PHE A 7 -9.31 -17.57 12.90
CA PHE A 7 -8.69 -17.09 11.66
C PHE A 7 -9.64 -17.22 10.46
N VAL A 8 -10.37 -18.33 10.34
CA VAL A 8 -11.37 -18.50 9.27
C VAL A 8 -12.45 -17.42 9.34
N LYS A 9 -12.96 -17.13 10.55
CA LYS A 9 -13.95 -16.06 10.77
C LYS A 9 -13.39 -14.68 10.42
N ASP A 10 -12.13 -14.43 10.77
CA ASP A 10 -11.46 -13.17 10.45
C ASP A 10 -11.33 -12.99 8.93
N VAL A 11 -10.90 -14.01 8.19
CA VAL A 11 -10.83 -13.98 6.71
C VAL A 11 -12.21 -13.69 6.09
N VAL A 12 -13.27 -14.31 6.61
CA VAL A 12 -14.65 -14.02 6.17
C VAL A 12 -15.03 -12.56 6.49
N GLY A 13 -14.69 -12.07 7.68
CA GLY A 13 -14.94 -10.69 8.11
C GLY A 13 -14.19 -9.65 7.26
N PHE A 14 -12.98 -9.98 6.81
CA PHE A 14 -12.16 -9.15 5.91
C PHE A 14 -12.56 -9.24 4.43
N GLY A 15 -13.67 -9.90 4.09
CA GLY A 15 -14.22 -9.91 2.73
C GLY A 15 -14.11 -11.25 2.00
N GLY A 16 -13.47 -12.26 2.58
CA GLY A 16 -13.36 -13.63 2.02
C GLY A 16 -14.64 -14.47 2.18
N LYS A 17 -15.82 -13.88 2.00
CA LYS A 17 -17.13 -14.49 2.34
C LYS A 17 -17.41 -15.82 1.64
N THR A 18 -16.87 -16.00 0.44
CA THR A 18 -17.09 -17.17 -0.43
C THR A 18 -16.02 -18.25 -0.26
N LEU A 19 -15.10 -18.10 0.69
CA LEU A 19 -14.01 -19.03 0.97
C LEU A 19 -14.49 -20.49 1.03
N LYS A 20 -15.60 -20.76 1.71
CA LYS A 20 -16.14 -22.12 1.90
C LYS A 20 -16.77 -22.74 0.64
N LYS A 21 -16.93 -21.99 -0.46
CA LYS A 21 -17.43 -22.53 -1.74
C LYS A 21 -16.37 -23.29 -2.53
N CYS A 22 -15.08 -23.06 -2.23
CA CYS A 22 -13.97 -23.69 -2.95
C CYS A 22 -13.97 -25.21 -2.72
N TYR A 23 -13.81 -25.96 -3.81
CA TYR A 23 -13.70 -27.42 -3.84
C TYR A 23 -12.38 -27.91 -4.48
N GLN A 24 -11.38 -27.04 -4.55
CA GLN A 24 -10.00 -27.41 -4.93
C GLN A 24 -9.77 -27.91 -6.38
N CYS A 25 -10.52 -27.40 -7.36
CA CYS A 25 -10.36 -27.75 -8.80
C CYS A 25 -9.09 -27.24 -9.50
N ALA A 26 -8.31 -26.36 -8.88
CA ALA A 26 -7.09 -25.73 -9.45
C ALA A 26 -7.27 -24.73 -10.61
N THR A 27 -8.47 -24.43 -11.13
CA THR A 27 -8.66 -23.43 -12.20
C THR A 27 -7.97 -22.10 -11.90
N CYS A 28 -8.09 -21.63 -10.65
CA CYS A 28 -7.46 -20.39 -10.19
C CYS A 28 -5.93 -20.37 -10.33
N SER A 29 -5.28 -21.52 -10.25
CA SER A 29 -3.82 -21.63 -10.38
C SER A 29 -3.39 -21.70 -11.84
N VAL A 30 -4.18 -22.34 -12.68
CA VAL A 30 -3.92 -22.45 -14.12
C VAL A 30 -4.08 -21.10 -14.83
N VAL A 31 -5.07 -20.30 -14.44
CA VAL A 31 -5.33 -18.99 -15.09
C VAL A 31 -4.45 -17.87 -14.55
N CYS A 32 -3.68 -18.09 -13.48
CA CYS A 32 -2.89 -17.04 -12.84
C CYS A 32 -1.51 -16.95 -13.50
N PRO A 33 -1.17 -15.85 -14.20
CA PRO A 33 0.13 -15.72 -14.86
C PRO A 33 1.29 -15.66 -13.85
N GLN A 34 1.00 -15.31 -12.61
CA GLN A 34 2.00 -15.26 -11.55
C GLN A 34 2.29 -16.64 -10.92
N SER A 35 1.46 -17.65 -11.20
CA SER A 35 1.55 -18.97 -10.57
C SER A 35 2.65 -19.82 -11.21
N PRO A 36 3.72 -20.20 -10.49
CA PRO A 36 4.74 -21.10 -11.02
C PRO A 36 4.19 -22.52 -11.23
N GLU A 37 4.72 -23.24 -12.23
CA GLU A 37 4.30 -24.62 -12.54
C GLU A 37 4.58 -25.60 -11.39
N GLU A 38 5.80 -25.55 -10.84
CA GLU A 38 6.26 -26.48 -9.79
C GLU A 38 5.65 -26.18 -8.41
N ALA A 39 5.08 -24.99 -8.22
CA ALA A 39 4.53 -24.60 -6.93
C ALA A 39 3.35 -23.62 -7.09
N PRO A 40 2.21 -24.11 -7.60
CA PRO A 40 1.11 -23.26 -8.02
C PRO A 40 0.35 -22.61 -6.84
N PHE A 41 -0.16 -21.40 -7.09
CA PHE A 41 -1.04 -20.62 -6.21
C PHE A 41 -2.20 -20.04 -7.03
N PRO A 42 -3.38 -19.67 -6.50
CA PRO A 42 -3.75 -19.56 -5.10
C PRO A 42 -4.49 -20.79 -4.52
N ARG A 43 -4.50 -21.94 -5.22
CA ARG A 43 -5.30 -23.11 -4.80
C ARG A 43 -4.95 -23.56 -3.38
N LYS A 44 -3.66 -23.65 -3.04
CA LYS A 44 -3.19 -24.11 -1.73
C LYS A 44 -3.59 -23.14 -0.62
N GLU A 45 -3.56 -21.84 -0.89
CA GLU A 45 -3.95 -20.77 0.03
C GLU A 45 -5.46 -20.83 0.31
N MET A 46 -6.24 -21.17 -0.72
CA MET A 46 -7.68 -21.38 -0.54
C MET A 46 -7.98 -22.52 0.44
N ILE A 47 -7.28 -23.66 0.36
CA ILE A 47 -7.52 -24.78 1.30
C ILE A 47 -6.95 -24.46 2.69
N TRP A 48 -5.78 -23.83 2.78
CA TRP A 48 -5.21 -23.39 4.04
C TRP A 48 -6.14 -22.41 4.77
N ALA A 49 -6.76 -21.49 4.04
CA ALA A 49 -7.74 -20.57 4.60
C ALA A 49 -9.02 -21.30 5.02
N GLN A 50 -9.49 -22.30 4.25
CA GLN A 50 -10.65 -23.11 4.63
C GLN A 50 -10.42 -23.90 5.93
N TRP A 51 -9.20 -24.41 6.13
CA TRP A 51 -8.79 -25.16 7.31
C TRP A 51 -8.30 -24.31 8.48
N GLY A 52 -8.20 -22.99 8.31
CA GLY A 52 -7.72 -22.12 9.39
C GLY A 52 -6.23 -22.27 9.69
N LEU A 53 -5.41 -22.61 8.68
CA LEU A 53 -3.95 -22.76 8.83
C LEU A 53 -3.27 -21.39 8.84
N LYS A 54 -3.53 -20.62 9.89
CA LYS A 54 -3.06 -19.24 10.09
C LYS A 54 -1.54 -19.12 9.91
N ASP A 55 -0.78 -19.98 10.58
CA ASP A 55 0.69 -19.88 10.60
C ASP A 55 1.31 -20.04 9.21
N LYS A 56 0.73 -20.88 8.36
CA LYS A 56 1.15 -21.02 6.96
C LYS A 56 0.89 -19.73 6.19
N LEU A 57 -0.34 -19.22 6.26
CA LEU A 57 -0.75 -18.07 5.47
C LEU A 57 -0.06 -16.76 5.86
N ILE A 58 0.30 -16.59 7.14
CA ILE A 58 1.05 -15.41 7.59
C ILE A 58 2.48 -15.42 7.09
N LYS A 59 3.06 -16.61 6.89
CA LYS A 59 4.43 -16.83 6.43
C LYS A 59 4.51 -17.12 4.93
N ASP A 60 3.40 -17.02 4.21
CA ASP A 60 3.34 -17.33 2.79
C ASP A 60 3.59 -16.08 1.95
N GLY A 61 4.71 -16.09 1.21
CA GLY A 61 5.06 -15.02 0.28
C GLY A 61 4.11 -14.89 -0.90
N ASP A 62 3.41 -15.97 -1.29
CA ASP A 62 2.56 -15.99 -2.49
C ASP A 62 1.33 -15.11 -2.39
N VAL A 63 0.83 -14.96 -1.18
CA VAL A 63 -0.28 -14.05 -0.87
C VAL A 63 0.04 -12.63 -1.36
N TRP A 64 1.32 -12.25 -1.35
CA TRP A 64 1.80 -10.93 -1.78
C TRP A 64 2.23 -10.86 -3.26
N LEU A 65 2.42 -12.00 -3.93
CA LEU A 65 2.58 -12.07 -5.39
C LEU A 65 1.25 -11.78 -6.11
N CYS A 66 0.12 -12.04 -5.45
CA CYS A 66 -1.20 -11.75 -5.99
C CYS A 66 -1.46 -10.24 -6.21
N HIS A 67 -1.79 -9.87 -7.45
CA HIS A 67 -2.23 -8.51 -7.79
C HIS A 67 -3.71 -8.22 -7.49
N GLN A 68 -4.50 -9.24 -7.13
CA GLN A 68 -5.96 -9.11 -7.02
C GLN A 68 -6.56 -8.55 -8.32
N CYS A 69 -6.11 -9.10 -9.46
CA CYS A 69 -6.66 -8.84 -10.78
C CYS A 69 -8.02 -9.50 -11.00
N ASN A 70 -8.36 -10.47 -10.14
CA ASN A 70 -9.61 -11.23 -10.13
C ASN A 70 -9.84 -12.16 -11.32
N ASP A 71 -8.83 -12.45 -12.14
CA ASP A 71 -8.87 -13.52 -13.16
C ASP A 71 -9.33 -14.85 -12.54
N CYS A 72 -8.68 -15.25 -11.44
CA CYS A 72 -9.04 -16.46 -10.70
C CYS A 72 -10.46 -16.43 -10.11
N SER A 73 -11.03 -15.25 -9.85
CA SER A 73 -12.40 -15.08 -9.34
C SER A 73 -13.41 -15.22 -10.47
N GLU A 74 -13.13 -14.64 -11.64
CA GLU A 74 -13.96 -14.72 -12.85
C GLU A 74 -14.11 -16.16 -13.35
N TYR A 75 -12.99 -16.89 -13.49
CA TYR A 75 -13.00 -18.26 -13.98
C TYR A 75 -13.40 -19.30 -12.93
N CYS A 76 -13.76 -18.91 -11.70
CA CYS A 76 -14.05 -19.87 -10.64
C CYS A 76 -15.44 -20.52 -10.85
N PRO A 77 -15.53 -21.83 -11.11
CA PRO A 77 -16.80 -22.51 -11.39
C PRO A 77 -17.76 -22.57 -10.19
N ARG A 78 -17.26 -22.28 -8.99
CA ARG A 78 -18.04 -22.27 -7.73
C ARG A 78 -18.31 -20.85 -7.22
N GLY A 79 -17.83 -19.81 -7.91
CA GLY A 79 -17.90 -18.43 -7.43
C GLY A 79 -17.24 -18.27 -6.04
N ALA A 80 -16.11 -18.95 -5.82
CA ALA A 80 -15.39 -18.92 -4.53
C ALA A 80 -14.55 -17.66 -4.34
N LYS A 81 -14.40 -16.85 -5.39
CA LYS A 81 -13.72 -15.55 -5.42
C LYS A 81 -12.32 -15.54 -4.77
N PRO A 82 -11.34 -16.30 -5.31
CA PRO A 82 -10.01 -16.42 -4.71
C PRO A 82 -9.25 -15.09 -4.58
N GLY A 83 -9.46 -14.14 -5.49
CA GLY A 83 -8.83 -12.82 -5.43
C GLY A 83 -9.22 -12.04 -4.17
N GLU A 84 -10.50 -12.09 -3.81
CA GLU A 84 -11.05 -11.48 -2.60
C GLU A 84 -10.61 -12.20 -1.32
N VAL A 85 -10.52 -13.53 -1.36
CA VAL A 85 -9.98 -14.33 -0.25
C VAL A 85 -8.51 -13.98 0.01
N LEU A 86 -7.67 -13.91 -1.02
CA LEU A 86 -6.28 -13.46 -0.86
C LEU A 86 -6.19 -12.00 -0.38
N GLY A 87 -7.07 -11.12 -0.87
CA GLY A 87 -7.19 -9.76 -0.36
C GLY A 87 -7.47 -9.72 1.15
N ALA A 88 -8.39 -10.57 1.62
CA ALA A 88 -8.74 -10.70 3.02
C ALA A 88 -7.60 -11.29 3.87
N ILE A 89 -6.88 -12.29 3.34
CA ILE A 89 -5.70 -12.86 3.98
C ILE A 89 -4.63 -11.77 4.15
N ARG A 90 -4.33 -10.97 3.13
CA ARG A 90 -3.37 -9.84 3.26
C ARG A 90 -3.76 -8.85 4.33
N ALA A 91 -5.05 -8.49 4.42
CA ALA A 91 -5.53 -7.61 5.48
C ALA A 91 -5.24 -8.23 6.86
N LYS A 92 -5.47 -9.53 7.02
CA LYS A 92 -5.13 -10.25 8.26
C LYS A 92 -3.62 -10.31 8.52
N VAL A 93 -2.80 -10.53 7.49
CA VAL A 93 -1.32 -10.50 7.61
C VAL A 93 -0.84 -9.13 8.07
N ILE A 94 -1.34 -8.03 7.48
CA ILE A 94 -1.02 -6.67 7.93
C ILE A 94 -1.38 -6.50 9.40
N GLN A 95 -2.59 -6.92 9.81
CA GLN A 95 -3.03 -6.84 11.19
C GLN A 95 -2.08 -7.54 12.16
N GLU A 96 -1.65 -8.76 11.82
CA GLU A 96 -0.82 -9.61 12.68
C GLU A 96 0.63 -9.10 12.77
N LEU A 97 1.19 -8.63 11.65
CA LEU A 97 2.59 -8.20 11.59
C LEU A 97 2.81 -6.78 12.14
N ALA A 98 1.81 -5.90 12.04
CA ALA A 98 1.91 -4.52 12.47
C ALA A 98 2.22 -4.38 13.98
N PHE A 99 3.06 -3.39 14.30
CA PHE A 99 3.40 -3.02 15.66
C PHE A 99 2.86 -1.62 15.98
N PRO A 100 2.20 -1.40 17.13
CA PRO A 100 1.70 -2.43 18.04
C PRO A 100 0.43 -3.10 17.49
N ASN A 101 0.30 -4.41 17.71
CA ASN A 101 -0.76 -5.23 17.13
C ASN A 101 -2.17 -4.81 17.57
N PHE A 102 -2.34 -4.37 18.82
CA PHE A 102 -3.66 -3.93 19.32
C PHE A 102 -4.19 -2.73 18.52
N PHE A 103 -3.29 -1.85 18.06
CA PHE A 103 -3.66 -0.67 17.32
C PHE A 103 -4.15 -1.05 15.91
N ALA A 104 -3.44 -1.96 15.24
CA ALA A 104 -3.90 -2.54 13.98
C ALA A 104 -5.29 -3.20 14.10
N LYS A 105 -5.54 -3.93 15.19
CA LYS A 105 -6.84 -4.56 15.46
C LYS A 105 -7.98 -3.55 15.60
N ILE A 106 -7.72 -2.36 16.16
CA ILE A 106 -8.72 -1.29 16.29
C ILE A 106 -8.99 -0.67 14.91
N LEU A 107 -7.94 -0.25 14.22
CA LEU A 107 -8.05 0.50 12.95
C LEU A 107 -8.72 -0.29 11.83
N MET A 108 -8.56 -1.61 11.82
CA MET A 108 -9.13 -2.47 10.77
C MET A 108 -10.60 -2.85 11.01
N LYS A 109 -11.19 -2.44 12.13
CA LYS A 109 -12.64 -2.53 12.37
C LYS A 109 -13.33 -1.25 11.86
N PRO A 110 -14.59 -1.30 11.42
CA PRO A 110 -15.33 -0.11 11.00
C PRO A 110 -15.37 1.01 12.04
N ALA A 111 -15.53 0.67 13.33
CA ALA A 111 -15.48 1.64 14.43
C ALA A 111 -14.11 2.32 14.59
N GLY A 112 -13.05 1.72 14.03
CA GLY A 112 -11.70 2.27 14.02
C GLY A 112 -11.57 3.59 13.26
N ILE A 113 -12.55 3.95 12.41
CA ILE A 113 -12.57 5.24 11.69
C ILE A 113 -12.55 6.43 12.64
N VAL A 114 -13.15 6.28 13.82
CA VAL A 114 -13.15 7.32 14.85
C VAL A 114 -11.73 7.54 15.33
N VAL A 115 -11.00 6.48 15.66
CA VAL A 115 -9.59 6.57 16.10
C VAL A 115 -8.70 7.08 14.97
N TYR A 116 -8.99 6.67 13.74
CA TYR A 116 -8.28 7.06 12.52
C TYR A 116 -8.27 8.59 12.33
N PHE A 117 -9.39 9.28 12.52
CA PHE A 117 -9.41 10.75 12.40
C PHE A 117 -9.23 11.49 13.72
N ALA A 118 -9.64 10.91 14.85
CA ALA A 118 -9.62 11.60 16.14
C ALA A 118 -8.20 11.98 16.58
N ILE A 119 -7.20 11.11 16.39
CA ILE A 119 -5.85 11.41 16.87
C ILE A 119 -5.28 12.66 16.15
N PRO A 120 -5.23 12.73 14.80
CA PRO A 120 -4.75 13.94 14.14
C PRO A 120 -5.62 15.18 14.42
N ILE A 121 -6.95 15.04 14.48
CA ILE A 121 -7.85 16.16 14.83
C ILE A 121 -7.53 16.71 16.22
N ILE A 122 -7.42 15.84 17.24
CA ILE A 122 -7.12 16.26 18.62
C ILE A 122 -5.76 16.95 18.68
N LEU A 123 -4.74 16.42 18.00
CA LEU A 123 -3.42 17.04 17.96
C LEU A 123 -3.44 18.40 17.26
N THR A 124 -4.17 18.54 16.16
CA THR A 124 -4.36 19.83 15.48
C THR A 124 -5.09 20.83 16.38
N LEU A 125 -6.17 20.43 17.06
CA LEU A 125 -6.92 21.30 17.98
C LEU A 125 -6.06 21.71 19.19
N LEU A 126 -5.28 20.78 19.74
CA LEU A 126 -4.33 21.06 20.82
C LEU A 126 -3.28 22.09 20.37
N TYR A 127 -2.69 21.90 19.19
CA TYR A 127 -1.76 22.86 18.59
C TYR A 127 -2.40 24.25 18.48
N LEU A 128 -3.61 24.34 17.91
CA LEU A 128 -4.32 25.62 17.76
C LEU A 128 -4.60 26.29 19.10
N SER A 129 -4.89 25.52 20.15
CA SER A 129 -5.12 26.06 21.50
C SER A 129 -3.86 26.63 22.15
N ILE A 130 -2.69 26.05 21.87
CA ILE A 130 -1.41 26.46 22.47
C ILE A 130 -0.78 27.60 21.66
N ALA A 131 -0.68 27.43 20.34
CA ALA A 131 -0.04 28.41 19.46
C ALA A 131 -0.94 29.63 19.18
N SER A 132 -2.27 29.46 19.28
CA SER A 132 -3.27 30.51 19.02
C SER A 132 -2.98 31.33 17.75
N PRO A 133 -2.73 30.69 16.59
CA PRO A 133 -2.38 31.41 15.38
C PRO A 133 -3.56 32.28 14.92
N LYS A 134 -3.26 33.52 14.54
CA LYS A 134 -4.24 34.42 13.94
C LYS A 134 -4.25 34.20 12.43
N ILE A 135 -5.44 34.27 11.83
CA ILE A 135 -5.56 34.27 10.37
C ILE A 135 -4.90 35.55 9.86
N PRO A 136 -3.84 35.45 9.02
CA PRO A 136 -3.20 36.62 8.45
C PRO A 136 -4.15 37.42 7.57
N GLU A 137 -4.01 38.75 7.62
CA GLU A 137 -4.70 39.66 6.69
C GLU A 137 -3.86 39.88 5.44
N GLY A 138 -4.50 40.08 4.28
CA GLY A 138 -3.83 40.37 3.02
C GLY A 138 -3.61 39.13 2.15
N GLU A 139 -2.42 39.04 1.53
CA GLU A 139 -2.09 37.93 0.62
C GLU A 139 -2.06 36.59 1.37
N ILE A 140 -2.66 35.57 0.75
CA ILE A 140 -2.78 34.24 1.35
C ILE A 140 -1.43 33.51 1.29
N VAL A 141 -0.65 33.69 2.35
CA VAL A 141 0.59 32.97 2.63
C VAL A 141 0.32 31.96 3.75
N ILE A 142 0.45 30.67 3.44
CA ILE A 142 0.14 29.59 4.39
C ILE A 142 1.18 29.51 5.52
N GLY A 143 2.47 29.76 5.22
CA GLY A 143 3.55 29.76 6.20
C GLY A 143 3.38 30.78 7.32
N ASN A 144 2.65 31.88 7.06
CA ASN A 144 2.35 32.91 8.05
C ASN A 144 1.27 32.48 9.05
N PHE A 145 0.42 31.50 8.69
CA PHE A 145 -0.59 30.98 9.60
C PHE A 145 -0.02 29.88 10.50
N ILE A 146 0.69 28.92 9.91
CA ILE A 146 1.44 27.90 10.65
C ILE A 146 2.86 27.85 10.09
N PRO A 147 3.89 28.16 10.91
CA PRO A 147 5.28 28.11 10.46
C PRO A 147 5.67 26.74 9.90
N HIS A 148 6.38 26.73 8.77
CA HIS A 148 6.84 25.50 8.09
C HIS A 148 7.56 24.54 9.05
N LEU A 149 8.46 25.06 9.87
CA LEU A 149 9.21 24.28 10.88
C LEU A 149 8.30 23.47 11.81
N HIS A 150 7.15 24.01 12.22
CA HIS A 150 6.24 23.29 13.13
C HIS A 150 5.60 22.08 12.44
N ILE A 151 5.22 22.24 11.17
CA ILE A 151 4.65 21.16 10.36
C ILE A 151 5.70 20.11 10.03
N GLU A 152 6.92 20.54 9.71
CA GLU A 152 8.04 19.65 9.43
C GLU A 152 8.41 18.80 10.65
N LEU A 153 8.50 19.39 11.85
CA LEU A 153 8.74 18.65 13.08
C LEU A 153 7.65 17.59 13.34
N ALA A 154 6.38 17.96 13.18
CA ALA A 154 5.28 16.99 13.26
C ALA A 154 5.39 15.91 12.17
N GLY A 155 5.74 16.30 10.95
CA GLY A 155 6.00 15.42 9.80
C GLY A 155 7.09 14.40 10.07
N PHE A 156 8.24 14.83 10.59
CA PHE A 156 9.36 13.95 10.91
C PHE A 156 9.04 12.99 12.06
N LEU A 157 8.29 13.44 13.08
CA LEU A 157 7.86 12.57 14.18
C LEU A 157 6.89 11.49 13.69
N VAL A 158 5.86 11.87 12.94
CA VAL A 158 4.86 10.93 12.41
C VAL A 158 5.47 10.02 11.34
N GLY A 159 6.33 10.56 10.47
CA GLY A 159 7.07 9.81 9.47
C GLY A 159 8.05 8.82 10.10
N GLY A 160 8.80 9.24 11.11
CA GLY A 160 9.70 8.38 11.89
C GLY A 160 8.95 7.23 12.57
N TRP A 161 7.77 7.51 13.14
CA TRP A 161 6.88 6.47 13.66
C TRP A 161 6.42 5.50 12.57
N ALA A 162 5.94 6.00 11.43
CA ALA A 162 5.49 5.16 10.33
C ALA A 162 6.63 4.26 9.79
N LEU A 163 7.85 4.80 9.67
CA LEU A 163 9.04 4.06 9.26
C LEU A 163 9.44 3.00 10.29
N LEU A 164 9.39 3.30 11.59
CA LEU A 164 9.65 2.32 12.64
C LEU A 164 8.67 1.14 12.57
N VAL A 165 7.37 1.43 12.46
CA VAL A 165 6.34 0.38 12.35
C VAL A 165 6.54 -0.44 11.07
N ALA A 166 6.82 0.21 9.94
CA ALA A 166 7.11 -0.43 8.67
C ALA A 166 8.35 -1.34 8.77
N ALA A 167 9.43 -0.89 9.43
CA ALA A 167 10.65 -1.67 9.62
C ALA A 167 10.42 -2.92 10.48
N ILE A 168 9.65 -2.80 11.57
CA ILE A 168 9.28 -3.95 12.42
C ILE A 168 8.42 -4.93 11.62
N GLY A 169 7.43 -4.44 10.87
CA GLY A 169 6.58 -5.27 10.01
C GLY A 169 7.40 -5.99 8.92
N ALA A 170 8.31 -5.27 8.25
CA ALA A 170 9.24 -5.80 7.26
C ALA A 170 10.08 -6.94 7.85
N TYR A 171 10.70 -6.71 9.01
CA TYR A 171 11.52 -7.71 9.68
C TYR A 171 10.73 -8.97 10.03
N ARG A 172 9.53 -8.81 10.63
CA ARG A 172 8.66 -9.93 10.97
C ARG A 172 8.21 -10.72 9.74
N PHE A 173 7.82 -10.01 8.67
CA PHE A 173 7.44 -10.64 7.41
C PHE A 173 8.60 -11.41 6.79
N TRP A 174 9.75 -10.75 6.65
CA TRP A 174 10.96 -11.32 6.06
C TRP A 174 11.44 -12.56 6.83
N SER A 175 11.44 -12.48 8.17
CA SER A 175 11.77 -13.62 9.03
C SER A 175 10.75 -14.76 8.86
N GLY A 176 9.47 -14.43 8.72
CA GLY A 176 8.39 -15.39 8.50
C GLY A 176 8.55 -16.17 7.19
N ILE A 177 8.67 -15.49 6.05
CA ILE A 177 8.75 -16.12 4.73
C ILE A 177 10.05 -16.92 4.52
N ASN A 178 11.13 -16.57 5.22
CA ASN A 178 12.39 -17.33 5.19
C ASN A 178 12.43 -18.47 6.22
N SER A 179 11.43 -18.60 7.09
CA SER A 179 11.41 -19.70 8.08
C SER A 179 11.03 -21.05 7.48
N GLU A 180 10.38 -21.07 6.30
CA GLU A 180 9.97 -22.29 5.61
C GLU A 180 10.85 -22.66 4.39
N VAL A 181 11.62 -21.71 3.86
CA VAL A 181 12.43 -21.90 2.64
C VAL A 181 13.80 -21.24 2.83
N SER A 182 14.86 -22.04 2.66
CA SER A 182 16.26 -21.59 2.69
C SER A 182 16.79 -21.24 1.30
N LYS A 183 18.00 -20.67 1.24
CA LYS A 183 18.72 -20.42 -0.02
C LYS A 183 18.76 -21.67 -0.90
N VAL A 184 18.48 -21.47 -2.19
CA VAL A 184 18.54 -22.52 -3.21
C VAL A 184 19.96 -22.59 -3.78
N TYR A 185 20.50 -23.80 -3.84
CA TYR A 185 21.78 -24.10 -4.47
C TYR A 185 21.55 -25.22 -5.49
N GLU A 186 21.95 -25.00 -6.74
CA GLU A 186 22.04 -26.06 -7.73
C GLU A 186 23.43 -26.67 -7.67
N TYR A 187 23.49 -28.00 -7.55
CA TYR A 187 24.74 -28.75 -7.50
C TYR A 187 24.92 -29.59 -8.75
N ARG A 188 26.15 -29.73 -9.22
CA ARG A 188 26.57 -30.70 -10.24
C ARG A 188 27.46 -31.71 -9.55
N LEU A 189 27.26 -32.98 -9.88
CA LEU A 189 28.17 -34.04 -9.47
C LEU A 189 29.38 -34.02 -10.41
N GLY A 190 30.55 -33.67 -9.88
CA GLY A 190 31.82 -33.73 -10.60
C GLY A 190 32.27 -35.18 -10.85
N GLU A 191 33.28 -35.36 -11.70
CA GLU A 191 33.80 -36.69 -12.08
C GLU A 191 34.29 -37.51 -10.87
N ASN A 192 34.74 -36.85 -9.81
CA ASN A 192 35.19 -37.47 -8.56
C ASN A 192 34.08 -37.64 -7.50
N ALA A 193 32.81 -37.52 -7.89
CA ALA A 193 31.65 -37.49 -6.99
C ALA A 193 31.64 -36.32 -5.99
N GLU A 194 32.38 -35.24 -6.28
CA GLU A 194 32.31 -33.99 -5.52
C GLU A 194 31.08 -33.18 -5.94
N LEU A 195 30.38 -32.60 -4.96
CA LEU A 195 29.24 -31.71 -5.22
C LEU A 195 29.75 -30.29 -5.45
N GLU A 196 29.78 -29.87 -6.71
CA GLU A 196 30.12 -28.50 -7.09
C GLU A 196 28.86 -27.64 -7.15
N VAL A 197 28.89 -26.47 -6.50
CA VAL A 197 27.80 -25.49 -6.61
C VAL A 197 27.86 -24.86 -8.00
N VAL A 198 26.88 -25.17 -8.84
CA VAL A 198 26.73 -24.61 -10.19
C VAL A 198 26.07 -23.24 -10.13
N LYS A 199 25.12 -23.07 -9.21
CA LYS A 199 24.34 -21.86 -9.05
C LYS A 199 23.95 -21.67 -7.60
N ALA A 200 24.18 -20.48 -7.07
CA ALA A 200 23.70 -20.08 -5.76
C ALA A 200 22.55 -19.10 -5.92
N SER A 201 21.62 -19.09 -4.97
CA SER A 201 20.59 -18.05 -4.84
C SER A 201 21.24 -16.66 -4.97
N PRO A 202 20.71 -15.76 -5.81
CA PRO A 202 21.26 -14.42 -5.94
C PRO A 202 21.27 -13.67 -4.60
N ARG A 203 22.14 -12.67 -4.48
CA ARG A 203 22.26 -11.91 -3.22
C ARG A 203 20.98 -11.08 -3.02
N PHE A 204 20.58 -10.90 -1.76
CA PHE A 204 19.38 -10.12 -1.40
C PHE A 204 19.32 -8.75 -2.10
N ILE A 205 20.44 -8.00 -2.11
CA ILE A 205 20.50 -6.66 -2.71
C ILE A 205 20.23 -6.68 -4.21
N GLU A 206 20.72 -7.70 -4.91
CA GLU A 206 20.50 -7.88 -6.34
C GLU A 206 19.02 -8.19 -6.62
N CYS A 207 18.43 -9.14 -5.89
CA CYS A 207 17.00 -9.45 -5.98
C CYS A 207 16.13 -8.23 -5.65
N LEU A 208 16.52 -7.44 -4.64
CA LEU A 208 15.80 -6.25 -4.23
C LEU A 208 15.82 -5.18 -5.32
N PHE A 209 16.99 -4.93 -5.92
CA PHE A 209 17.12 -4.00 -7.03
C PHE A 209 16.18 -4.35 -8.19
N TRP A 210 16.23 -5.60 -8.66
CA TRP A 210 15.34 -6.04 -9.74
C TRP A 210 13.86 -6.02 -9.36
N SER A 211 13.54 -6.34 -8.10
CA SER A 211 12.16 -6.25 -7.58
C SER A 211 11.64 -4.81 -7.58
N ILE A 212 12.48 -3.83 -7.23
CA ILE A 212 12.11 -2.41 -7.30
C ILE A 212 11.82 -2.01 -8.75
N ILE A 213 12.67 -2.44 -9.70
CA ILE A 213 12.44 -2.17 -11.14
C ILE A 213 11.11 -2.77 -11.62
N ASP A 214 10.81 -4.01 -11.25
CA ASP A 214 9.54 -4.66 -11.59
C ASP A 214 8.32 -3.91 -11.03
N ILE A 215 8.45 -3.38 -9.81
CA ILE A 215 7.38 -2.62 -9.15
C ILE A 215 7.17 -1.26 -9.82
N LEU A 216 8.24 -0.53 -10.14
CA LEU A 216 8.16 0.77 -10.80
C LEU A 216 7.53 0.67 -12.20
N LYS A 217 7.80 -0.43 -12.92
CA LYS A 217 7.26 -0.70 -14.25
C LYS A 217 5.88 -1.37 -14.21
N HIS A 218 5.43 -1.83 -13.03
CA HIS A 218 4.26 -2.70 -12.88
C HIS A 218 4.29 -3.93 -13.83
N SER A 219 5.47 -4.46 -14.13
CA SER A 219 5.69 -5.48 -15.18
C SER A 219 4.77 -6.69 -15.01
N ARG A 220 4.82 -7.31 -13.83
CA ARG A 220 3.96 -8.46 -13.45
C ARG A 220 2.47 -8.15 -13.37
N PHE A 221 2.11 -6.90 -13.07
CA PHE A 221 0.69 -6.52 -13.04
C PHE A 221 0.14 -6.39 -14.47
N ALA A 222 0.96 -5.99 -15.43
CA ALA A 222 0.56 -5.86 -16.83
C ALA A 222 0.18 -7.20 -17.47
N GLU A 223 0.65 -8.32 -16.93
CA GLU A 223 0.33 -9.68 -17.37
C GLU A 223 -1.09 -10.13 -16.96
N CYS A 224 -1.75 -9.40 -16.05
CA CYS A 224 -3.10 -9.74 -15.56
C CYS A 224 -4.22 -9.21 -16.46
N GLY A 225 -5.22 -10.03 -16.78
CA GLY A 225 -6.10 -9.79 -17.94
C GLY A 225 -7.47 -9.16 -17.66
N THR A 226 -8.29 -9.76 -16.79
CA THR A 226 -9.74 -9.50 -16.67
C THR A 226 -10.05 -8.08 -16.22
N ALA A 227 -9.23 -7.52 -15.33
CA ALA A 227 -9.42 -6.18 -14.79
C ALA A 227 -8.29 -5.22 -15.20
N ARG A 228 -7.94 -5.19 -16.49
CA ARG A 228 -6.83 -4.38 -17.04
C ARG A 228 -6.93 -2.88 -16.72
N TYR A 229 -8.14 -2.34 -16.56
CA TYR A 229 -8.31 -0.95 -16.13
C TYR A 229 -7.66 -0.68 -14.74
N ARG A 230 -7.60 -1.68 -13.84
CA ARG A 230 -6.97 -1.57 -12.51
C ARG A 230 -5.48 -1.30 -12.62
N TYR A 231 -4.84 -1.85 -13.63
CA TYR A 231 -3.43 -1.57 -13.92
C TYR A 231 -3.26 -0.06 -14.14
N PHE A 232 -4.02 0.54 -15.05
CA PHE A 232 -3.91 1.96 -15.36
C PHE A 232 -4.30 2.86 -14.19
N ALA A 233 -5.44 2.60 -13.55
CA ALA A 233 -5.87 3.37 -12.38
C ALA A 233 -4.84 3.31 -11.24
N HIS A 234 -4.30 2.12 -10.94
CA HIS A 234 -3.24 1.97 -9.94
C HIS A 234 -1.93 2.62 -10.37
N PHE A 235 -1.54 2.52 -11.64
CA PHE A 235 -0.33 3.15 -12.18
C PHE A 235 -0.37 4.67 -12.01
N MET A 236 -1.52 5.29 -12.31
CA MET A 236 -1.76 6.72 -12.09
C MET A 236 -1.69 7.10 -10.61
N ILE A 237 -2.32 6.33 -9.72
CA ILE A 237 -2.24 6.57 -8.26
C ILE A 237 -0.78 6.48 -7.79
N PHE A 238 -0.08 5.42 -8.18
CA PHE A 238 1.30 5.15 -7.76
C PHE A 238 2.26 6.26 -8.21
N TRP A 239 2.26 6.58 -9.51
CA TRP A 239 3.12 7.64 -10.02
C TRP A 239 2.68 9.03 -9.57
N GLY A 240 1.38 9.26 -9.37
CA GLY A 240 0.87 10.46 -8.73
C GLY A 240 1.48 10.68 -7.35
N PHE A 241 1.53 9.64 -6.50
CA PHE A 241 2.19 9.69 -5.20
C PHE A 241 3.70 9.97 -5.30
N ILE A 242 4.41 9.30 -6.20
CA ILE A 242 5.86 9.50 -6.37
C ILE A 242 6.17 10.92 -6.85
N ILE A 243 5.41 11.43 -7.82
CA ILE A 243 5.57 12.77 -8.38
C ILE A 243 5.25 13.84 -7.32
N LEU A 244 4.19 13.65 -6.52
CA LEU A 244 3.89 14.53 -5.39
C LEU A 244 5.02 14.52 -4.36
N GLY A 245 5.58 13.35 -4.04
CA GLY A 245 6.74 13.24 -3.16
C GLY A 245 7.98 13.95 -3.71
N ILE A 246 8.23 13.88 -5.03
CA ILE A 246 9.31 14.62 -5.68
C ILE A 246 9.06 16.14 -5.58
N ALA A 247 7.83 16.61 -5.77
CA ALA A 247 7.49 18.02 -5.60
C ALA A 247 7.78 18.47 -4.15
N THR A 248 7.34 17.69 -3.14
CA THR A 248 7.62 17.99 -1.73
C THR A 248 9.12 18.01 -1.41
N LEU A 249 9.91 17.10 -1.99
CA LEU A 249 11.37 17.13 -1.86
C LEU A 249 11.97 18.39 -2.54
N GLY A 250 11.39 18.82 -3.65
CA GLY A 250 11.73 20.08 -4.32
C GLY A 250 11.52 21.29 -3.40
N ASP A 251 10.37 21.37 -2.71
CA ASP A 251 10.09 22.42 -1.73
C ASP A 251 11.14 22.45 -0.59
N ILE A 252 11.57 21.29 -0.10
CA ILE A 252 12.64 21.19 0.92
C ILE A 252 13.97 21.71 0.38
N VAL A 253 14.32 21.38 -0.87
CA VAL A 253 15.52 21.93 -1.53
C VAL A 253 15.43 23.44 -1.70
N TYR A 254 14.24 23.98 -1.99
CA TYR A 254 14.02 25.42 -2.10
C TYR A 254 14.24 26.12 -0.75
N LEU A 255 13.62 25.63 0.31
CA LEU A 255 13.76 26.17 1.67
C LEU A 255 15.22 26.12 2.15
N TYR A 256 15.84 24.93 2.13
CA TYR A 256 17.10 24.68 2.83
C TYR A 256 18.33 24.71 1.94
N GLY A 257 18.18 24.43 0.65
CA GLY A 257 19.27 24.43 -0.32
C GLY A 257 19.46 25.77 -1.03
N LEU A 258 18.36 26.46 -1.33
CA LEU A 258 18.36 27.72 -2.10
C LEU A 258 17.97 28.95 -1.27
N GLY A 259 17.50 28.78 -0.04
CA GLY A 259 17.11 29.88 0.85
C GLY A 259 15.83 30.60 0.43
N VAL A 260 14.95 29.93 -0.31
CA VAL A 260 13.63 30.47 -0.66
C VAL A 260 12.74 30.37 0.58
N GLU A 261 12.38 31.50 1.19
CA GLU A 261 11.59 31.50 2.43
C GLU A 261 10.07 31.35 2.19
N GLU A 262 9.58 31.73 1.01
CA GLU A 262 8.16 31.71 0.65
C GLU A 262 7.85 30.62 -0.37
N LEU A 263 6.97 29.68 -0.02
CA LEU A 263 6.55 28.56 -0.87
C LEU A 263 5.19 28.78 -1.56
N ALA A 264 4.66 30.00 -1.54
CA ALA A 264 3.57 30.42 -2.43
C ALA A 264 4.03 30.56 -3.89
N LEU A 265 4.58 29.48 -4.45
CA LEU A 265 5.18 29.47 -5.79
C LEU A 265 4.13 29.73 -6.89
N PRO A 266 4.52 30.44 -7.98
CA PRO A 266 3.65 30.67 -9.14
C PRO A 266 3.37 29.36 -9.90
N PRO A 267 2.29 29.27 -10.71
CA PRO A 267 1.96 28.06 -11.46
C PRO A 267 3.02 27.62 -12.47
N THR A 268 3.88 28.55 -12.89
CA THR A 268 4.99 28.32 -13.83
C THR A 268 6.22 27.73 -13.17
N ASP A 269 6.28 27.69 -11.84
CA ASP A 269 7.41 27.13 -11.11
C ASP A 269 7.53 25.62 -11.36
N PRO A 270 8.74 25.08 -11.58
CA PRO A 270 8.93 23.64 -11.84
C PRO A 270 8.34 22.74 -10.76
N VAL A 271 8.52 23.06 -9.48
CA VAL A 271 8.01 22.25 -8.37
C VAL A 271 6.48 22.27 -8.37
N LYS A 272 5.89 23.43 -8.67
CA LYS A 272 4.43 23.57 -8.77
C LYS A 272 3.84 22.80 -9.95
N ILE A 273 4.49 22.84 -11.12
CA ILE A 273 4.09 22.06 -12.30
C ILE A 273 4.12 20.56 -11.99
N ILE A 274 5.22 20.09 -11.40
CA ILE A 274 5.38 18.67 -10.99
C ILE A 274 4.28 18.30 -9.98
N GLY A 275 4.05 19.12 -8.96
CA GLY A 275 3.01 18.90 -7.96
C GLY A 275 1.61 18.80 -8.59
N ASN A 276 1.29 19.68 -9.53
CA ASN A 276 -0.01 19.70 -10.19
C ASN A 276 -0.20 18.48 -11.12
N ILE A 277 0.83 18.04 -11.83
CA ILE A 277 0.81 16.77 -12.59
C ILE A 277 0.56 15.59 -11.66
N GLY A 278 1.27 15.53 -10.53
CA GLY A 278 1.09 14.49 -9.52
C GLY A 278 -0.32 14.46 -8.94
N ALA A 279 -0.88 15.64 -8.63
CA ALA A 279 -2.25 15.79 -8.13
C ALA A 279 -3.29 15.30 -9.15
N ILE A 280 -3.14 15.68 -10.43
CA ILE A 280 -4.03 15.22 -11.51
C ILE A 280 -4.01 13.69 -11.61
N LEU A 281 -2.83 13.08 -11.63
CA LEU A 281 -2.69 11.62 -11.71
C LEU A 281 -3.31 10.93 -10.50
N LEU A 282 -3.06 11.43 -9.29
CA LEU A 282 -3.59 10.88 -8.06
C LEU A 282 -5.13 10.95 -8.02
N ILE A 283 -5.69 12.11 -8.33
CA ILE A 283 -7.15 12.36 -8.31
C ILE A 283 -7.84 11.54 -9.39
N ALA A 284 -7.35 11.59 -10.64
CA ALA A 284 -7.95 10.88 -11.75
C ALA A 284 -7.85 9.35 -11.58
N GLY A 285 -6.70 8.84 -11.15
CA GLY A 285 -6.51 7.42 -10.87
C GLY A 285 -7.40 6.94 -9.72
N SER A 286 -7.50 7.73 -8.64
CA SER A 286 -8.38 7.43 -7.50
C SER A 286 -9.86 7.47 -7.88
N LEU A 287 -10.28 8.49 -8.65
CA LEU A 287 -11.64 8.60 -9.16
C LEU A 287 -12.00 7.41 -10.05
N TRP A 288 -11.10 7.01 -10.95
CA TRP A 288 -11.32 5.84 -11.79
C TRP A 288 -11.47 4.57 -10.93
N ALA A 289 -10.61 4.36 -9.94
CA ALA A 289 -10.72 3.24 -9.02
C ALA A 289 -12.03 3.25 -8.20
N ILE A 290 -12.52 4.42 -7.79
CA ILE A 290 -13.79 4.60 -7.08
C ILE A 290 -14.97 4.24 -8.00
N VAL A 291 -15.05 4.85 -9.19
CA VAL A 291 -16.14 4.64 -10.15
C VAL A 291 -16.21 3.17 -10.59
N ALA A 292 -15.06 2.54 -10.80
CA ALA A 292 -15.00 1.14 -11.19
C ALA A 292 -15.58 0.18 -10.13
N ARG A 293 -15.49 0.51 -8.83
CA ARG A 293 -16.07 -0.31 -7.76
C ARG A 293 -17.60 -0.30 -7.74
N PHE A 294 -18.23 0.70 -8.35
CA PHE A 294 -19.69 0.78 -8.51
C PHE A 294 -20.18 0.20 -9.84
N SER A 295 -19.31 0.15 -10.87
CA SER A 295 -19.71 -0.18 -12.23
C SER A 295 -19.27 -1.56 -12.73
N ASP A 296 -18.26 -2.19 -12.10
CA ASP A 296 -17.76 -3.49 -12.53
C ASP A 296 -17.78 -4.51 -11.37
N GLU A 297 -18.72 -5.46 -11.45
CA GLU A 297 -18.92 -6.49 -10.43
C GLU A 297 -17.70 -7.41 -10.24
N ARG A 298 -16.86 -7.56 -11.28
CA ARG A 298 -15.67 -8.42 -11.26
C ARG A 298 -14.58 -7.87 -10.33
N VAL A 299 -14.63 -6.57 -10.04
CA VAL A 299 -13.72 -5.85 -9.15
C VAL A 299 -14.05 -6.13 -7.70
N GLY A 300 -15.35 -6.34 -7.44
CA GLY A 300 -15.96 -6.33 -6.13
C GLY A 300 -16.04 -4.92 -5.54
N TYR A 301 -17.11 -4.67 -4.76
CA TYR A 301 -17.33 -3.39 -4.08
C TYR A 301 -16.16 -3.01 -3.15
N GLY A 302 -15.43 -3.99 -2.63
CA GLY A 302 -14.37 -3.79 -1.66
C GLY A 302 -14.84 -3.87 -0.22
N THR A 303 -13.90 -3.63 0.68
CA THR A 303 -14.10 -3.72 2.13
C THR A 303 -14.03 -2.32 2.75
N TYR A 304 -14.42 -2.20 4.02
CA TYR A 304 -14.17 -0.97 4.80
C TYR A 304 -12.70 -0.51 4.69
N PHE A 305 -11.77 -1.46 4.79
CA PHE A 305 -10.33 -1.21 4.70
C PHE A 305 -9.90 -0.64 3.34
N ASP A 306 -10.57 -1.05 2.27
CA ASP A 306 -10.35 -0.51 0.92
C ASP A 306 -10.87 0.93 0.80
N TRP A 307 -12.10 1.15 1.25
CA TRP A 307 -12.79 2.43 1.10
C TRP A 307 -12.19 3.52 1.98
N LEU A 308 -11.79 3.20 3.21
CA LEU A 308 -11.14 4.16 4.10
C LEU A 308 -9.86 4.70 3.46
N PHE A 309 -9.00 3.80 2.97
CA PHE A 309 -7.74 4.19 2.35
C PHE A 309 -7.96 4.94 1.04
N LEU A 310 -8.78 4.40 0.12
CA LEU A 310 -9.05 5.02 -1.18
C LEU A 310 -9.75 6.39 -1.05
N GLY A 311 -10.69 6.52 -0.11
CA GLY A 311 -11.36 7.78 0.19
C GLY A 311 -10.40 8.82 0.77
N THR A 312 -9.51 8.40 1.68
CA THR A 312 -8.52 9.30 2.29
C THR A 312 -7.55 9.85 1.24
N ILE A 313 -7.00 9.01 0.36
CA ILE A 313 -6.07 9.49 -0.69
C ILE A 313 -6.76 10.44 -1.68
N PHE A 314 -8.02 10.17 -2.02
CA PHE A 314 -8.81 11.03 -2.90
C PHE A 314 -9.09 12.39 -2.24
N ALA A 315 -9.47 12.38 -0.96
CA ALA A 315 -9.68 13.59 -0.17
C ALA A 315 -8.40 14.41 -0.01
N VAL A 316 -7.25 13.78 0.23
CA VAL A 316 -5.93 14.46 0.25
C VAL A 316 -5.67 15.18 -1.08
N GLY A 317 -5.89 14.51 -2.21
CA GLY A 317 -5.73 15.12 -3.53
C GLY A 317 -6.66 16.33 -3.74
N LEU A 318 -7.96 16.17 -3.47
CA LEU A 318 -8.95 17.24 -3.64
C LEU A 318 -8.68 18.44 -2.73
N THR A 319 -8.34 18.20 -1.46
CA THR A 319 -8.04 19.27 -0.51
C THR A 319 -6.74 19.99 -0.86
N GLY A 320 -5.73 19.29 -1.40
CA GLY A 320 -4.50 19.90 -1.90
C GLY A 320 -4.74 20.89 -3.04
N VAL A 321 -5.48 20.47 -4.08
CA VAL A 321 -5.89 21.36 -5.18
C VAL A 321 -6.83 22.47 -4.68
N GLY A 322 -7.69 22.16 -3.71
CA GLY A 322 -8.59 23.12 -3.07
C GLY A 322 -7.84 24.26 -2.38
N ILE A 323 -6.74 23.99 -1.67
CA ILE A 323 -5.89 25.02 -1.05
C ILE A 323 -5.35 25.96 -2.13
N GLU A 324 -4.80 25.40 -3.21
CA GLU A 324 -4.25 26.18 -4.32
C GLU A 324 -5.32 27.08 -4.96
N ALA A 325 -6.49 26.54 -5.28
CA ALA A 325 -7.59 27.30 -5.86
C ALA A 325 -8.02 28.44 -4.93
N LEU A 326 -8.21 28.17 -3.64
CA LEU A 326 -8.63 29.18 -2.66
C LEU A 326 -7.58 30.27 -2.48
N ARG A 327 -6.28 29.91 -2.48
CA ARG A 327 -5.17 30.87 -2.45
C ARG A 327 -5.24 31.85 -3.61
N TYR A 328 -5.45 31.38 -4.84
CA TYR A 328 -5.55 32.25 -6.01
C TYR A 328 -6.79 33.14 -6.02
N THR A 329 -7.86 32.75 -5.32
CA THR A 329 -9.03 33.63 -5.12
C THR A 329 -8.85 34.65 -4.00
N GLY A 330 -7.72 34.62 -3.27
CA GLY A 330 -7.51 35.47 -2.09
C GLY A 330 -8.44 35.13 -0.91
N SER A 331 -9.03 33.95 -0.88
CA SER A 331 -10.01 33.57 0.13
C SER A 331 -9.34 33.04 1.39
N ALA A 332 -9.68 33.61 2.55
CA ALA A 332 -9.26 33.11 3.86
C ALA A 332 -9.72 31.65 4.12
N ALA A 333 -10.65 31.13 3.33
CA ALA A 333 -11.02 29.72 3.37
C ALA A 333 -9.84 28.77 3.10
N ALA A 334 -8.78 29.24 2.43
CA ALA A 334 -7.55 28.48 2.21
C ALA A 334 -6.93 27.97 3.53
N TYR A 335 -6.98 28.76 4.61
CA TYR A 335 -6.43 28.36 5.91
C TYR A 335 -7.23 27.22 6.55
N TYR A 336 -8.56 27.24 6.45
CA TYR A 336 -9.40 26.14 6.94
C TYR A 336 -9.24 24.88 6.08
N MET A 337 -9.14 25.03 4.76
CA MET A 337 -8.84 23.90 3.86
C MET A 337 -7.46 23.31 4.16
N TYR A 338 -6.48 24.16 4.49
CA TYR A 338 -5.15 23.73 4.90
C TYR A 338 -5.18 22.88 6.17
N LEU A 339 -5.94 23.28 7.19
CA LEU A 339 -6.13 22.46 8.40
C LEU A 339 -6.77 21.10 8.09
N ALA A 340 -7.81 21.08 7.24
CA ALA A 340 -8.43 19.82 6.82
C ALA A 340 -7.45 18.93 6.06
N HIS A 341 -6.65 19.51 5.16
CA HIS A 341 -5.61 18.80 4.42
C HIS A 341 -4.54 18.22 5.35
N LEU A 342 -4.05 18.99 6.33
CA LEU A 342 -3.07 18.52 7.31
C LEU A 342 -3.62 17.32 8.10
N VAL A 343 -4.86 17.38 8.59
CA VAL A 343 -5.50 16.25 9.26
C VAL A 343 -5.50 15.01 8.36
N LEU A 344 -5.89 15.15 7.08
CA LEU A 344 -5.92 14.04 6.13
C LEU A 344 -4.53 13.48 5.82
N VAL A 345 -3.52 14.34 5.64
CA VAL A 345 -2.13 13.93 5.34
C VAL A 345 -1.50 13.24 6.55
N PHE A 346 -1.60 13.81 7.76
CA PHE A 346 -1.06 13.17 8.96
C PHE A 346 -1.77 11.85 9.27
N THR A 347 -3.08 11.78 9.02
CA THR A 347 -3.83 10.53 9.05
C THR A 347 -3.23 9.52 8.06
N LEU A 348 -3.09 9.90 6.79
CA LEU A 348 -2.54 9.02 5.75
C LEU A 348 -1.16 8.46 6.12
N ILE A 349 -0.25 9.31 6.60
CA ILE A 349 1.12 8.91 6.97
C ILE A 349 1.12 8.02 8.22
N ALA A 350 0.47 8.46 9.31
CA ALA A 350 0.47 7.73 10.58
C ALA A 350 -0.08 6.30 10.43
N TYR A 351 -1.08 6.13 9.55
CA TYR A 351 -1.75 4.86 9.35
C TYR A 351 -1.29 4.10 8.10
N ALA A 352 -0.38 4.64 7.31
CA ALA A 352 0.19 3.96 6.13
C ALA A 352 0.60 2.51 6.43
N PRO A 353 1.40 2.19 7.47
CA PRO A 353 1.84 0.82 7.73
C PRO A 353 0.73 -0.12 8.25
N TYR A 354 -0.42 0.42 8.67
CA TYR A 354 -1.59 -0.34 9.11
C TYR A 354 -2.65 -0.48 8.03
N SER A 355 -2.48 0.20 6.90
CA SER A 355 -3.47 0.31 5.82
C SER A 355 -3.09 -0.57 4.63
N LYS A 356 -3.89 -0.51 3.55
CA LYS A 356 -3.51 -1.10 2.27
C LYS A 356 -2.19 -0.54 1.74
N PHE A 357 -1.72 0.63 2.16
CA PHE A 357 -0.42 1.17 1.74
C PHE A 357 0.74 0.21 2.05
N ALA A 358 0.65 -0.57 3.14
CA ALA A 358 1.66 -1.57 3.52
C ALA A 358 1.94 -2.64 2.46
N HIS A 359 1.04 -2.81 1.47
CA HIS A 359 1.27 -3.73 0.35
C HIS A 359 2.50 -3.38 -0.47
N LEU A 360 2.88 -2.10 -0.55
CA LEU A 360 4.09 -1.70 -1.27
C LEU A 360 5.33 -2.37 -0.66
N LEU A 361 5.43 -2.33 0.67
CA LEU A 361 6.53 -2.95 1.42
C LEU A 361 6.50 -4.48 1.30
N TYR A 362 5.39 -5.11 1.67
CA TYR A 362 5.32 -6.58 1.72
C TYR A 362 5.42 -7.22 0.34
N ARG A 363 4.87 -6.61 -0.71
CA ARG A 363 5.06 -7.07 -2.09
C ARG A 363 6.51 -6.93 -2.56
N THR A 364 7.18 -5.83 -2.23
CA THR A 364 8.61 -5.65 -2.54
C THR A 364 9.45 -6.76 -1.92
N LEU A 365 9.21 -7.07 -0.65
CA LEU A 365 9.89 -8.16 0.04
C LEU A 365 9.52 -9.52 -0.53
N ALA A 366 8.26 -9.76 -0.88
CA ALA A 366 7.82 -11.01 -1.49
C ALA A 366 8.43 -11.24 -2.88
N TYR A 367 8.57 -10.19 -3.71
CA TYR A 367 9.25 -10.27 -5.00
C TYR A 367 10.74 -10.57 -4.82
N THR A 368 11.36 -9.87 -3.87
CA THR A 368 12.78 -10.07 -3.53
C THR A 368 13.01 -11.50 -3.08
N TRP A 369 12.15 -12.01 -2.20
CA TRP A 369 12.19 -13.39 -1.75
C TRP A 369 11.96 -14.38 -2.90
N ALA A 370 10.92 -14.18 -3.72
CA ALA A 370 10.60 -15.08 -4.83
C ALA A 370 11.76 -15.20 -5.83
N LYS A 371 12.40 -14.07 -6.18
CA LYS A 371 13.63 -14.05 -7.00
C LYS A 371 14.78 -14.80 -6.32
N SER A 372 14.95 -14.62 -5.01
CA SER A 372 16.05 -15.25 -4.26
C SER A 372 15.92 -16.76 -4.13
N VAL A 373 14.69 -17.30 -4.15
CA VAL A 373 14.43 -18.75 -3.99
C VAL A 373 13.99 -19.42 -5.30
N GLY A 374 14.09 -18.73 -6.44
CA GLY A 374 13.72 -19.29 -7.75
C GLY A 374 12.22 -19.60 -7.91
N ARG A 375 11.35 -18.87 -7.20
CA ARG A 375 9.89 -19.03 -7.22
C ARG A 375 9.20 -18.18 -8.28
N GLU A 376 9.92 -17.73 -9.31
CA GLU A 376 9.31 -16.93 -10.38
C GLU A 376 8.51 -17.85 -11.34
N PRO A 377 7.45 -17.32 -11.99
CA PRO A 377 6.84 -18.05 -13.10
C PRO A 377 7.90 -18.30 -14.18
N GLN A 378 7.92 -19.48 -14.78
CA GLN A 378 8.74 -19.73 -15.96
C GLN A 378 8.12 -18.94 -17.12
N GLN A 379 8.91 -18.07 -17.76
CA GLN A 379 8.48 -17.27 -18.91
C GLN A 379 8.68 -18.02 -20.23
#